data_AF-A0A3M2CP16-F1
#
_entry.id   AF-A0A3M2CP16-F1
#
_cell.length_a   1.000
_cell.length_b   1.000
_cell.length_c   1.000
_cell.angle_alpha   90.00
_cell.angle_beta   90.00
_cell.angle_gamma   90.00
#
_symmetry.space_group_name_H-M   'P 1'
#
loop_
_entity.id
_entity.type
_entity.pdbx_description
1 polymer ?
#
loop_
_entity_poly.entity_id
_entity_poly.type
_entity_poly.pdbx_seq_one_letter_code
_entity_poly.pdbx_strand_id
1 'polypeptide(L)'
;MDTETRIAQFENMCRADPTNDMAHFSLGGAYAQAGRHDDAARAYLRCVELNPGFSKAYQLAAASLIETGDLDRAADTLTRGYTVAAERGDQMPRHAMADLLRQIGRPVPEVESAADPAAPEGSFVCQRTGRPGTKLPRPPLPGPVGEWIYEHISAETWREWIGQGTKVINELRLDLSRPEDAAAYDQHMREFLGIDEGALRA
;
A
#
# COMPACT_ATOMS: atom_id res chain seq x y z
N MET A 1 -20.84 5.22 6.23
CA MET A 1 -20.22 6.42 6.82
C MET A 1 -19.82 7.33 5.68
N ASP A 2 -20.16 8.61 5.74
CA ASP A 2 -19.71 9.60 4.75
C ASP A 2 -18.22 9.93 4.94
N THR A 3 -17.59 10.49 3.91
CA THR A 3 -16.14 10.73 3.91
C THR A 3 -15.69 11.71 5.01
N GLU A 4 -16.48 12.72 5.35
CA GLU A 4 -16.12 13.72 6.36
C GLU A 4 -16.13 13.13 7.77
N THR A 5 -17.13 12.31 8.10
CA THR A 5 -17.15 11.58 9.38
C THR A 5 -15.90 10.70 9.54
N ARG A 6 -15.46 10.05 8.46
CA ARG A 6 -14.25 9.22 8.47
C ARG A 6 -12.97 10.02 8.65
N ILE A 7 -12.87 11.19 8.00
CA ILE A 7 -11.77 12.12 8.21
C ILE A 7 -11.70 12.52 9.68
N ALA A 8 -12.81 12.98 10.27
CA ALA A 8 -12.85 13.42 11.66
C ALA A 8 -12.45 12.29 12.63
N GLN A 9 -12.86 11.05 12.35
CA GLN A 9 -12.44 9.88 13.12
C GLN A 9 -10.91 9.73 13.11
N PHE A 10 -10.30 9.68 11.92
CA PHE A 10 -8.85 9.49 11.82
C PHE A 10 -8.05 10.71 12.32
N GLU A 11 -8.54 11.93 12.15
CA GLU A 11 -7.93 13.12 12.76
C GLU A 11 -7.90 13.04 14.29
N ASN A 12 -8.99 12.56 14.90
CA ASN A 12 -9.03 12.35 16.34
C ASN A 12 -8.03 11.25 16.76
N MET A 13 -7.89 10.19 15.98
CA MET A 13 -6.91 9.13 16.23
C MET A 13 -5.48 9.64 16.12
N CYS A 14 -5.13 10.37 15.07
CA CYS A 14 -3.81 10.99 14.91
C CYS A 14 -3.53 12.03 16.01
N ARG A 15 -4.54 12.73 16.54
CA ARG A 15 -4.37 13.61 17.70
C ARG A 15 -4.12 12.84 18.99
N ALA A 16 -4.82 11.72 19.19
CA ALA A 16 -4.67 10.88 20.37
C ALA A 16 -3.34 10.13 20.39
N ASP A 17 -2.88 9.68 19.21
CA ASP A 17 -1.59 9.04 19.01
C ASP A 17 -0.93 9.59 17.72
N PRO A 18 -0.09 10.63 17.84
CA PRO A 18 0.61 11.23 16.71
C PRO A 18 1.66 10.33 16.03
N THR A 19 1.96 9.17 16.62
CA THR A 19 2.97 8.22 16.14
C THR A 19 2.37 6.98 15.46
N ASN A 20 1.05 6.89 15.40
CA ASN A 20 0.32 5.81 14.73
C ASN A 20 0.38 5.98 13.21
N ASP A 21 1.28 5.25 12.54
CA ASP A 21 1.48 5.34 11.10
C ASP A 21 0.25 4.89 10.31
N MET A 22 -0.45 3.85 10.79
CA MET A 22 -1.67 3.39 10.14
C MET A 22 -2.80 4.42 10.18
N ALA A 23 -2.96 5.16 11.29
CA ALA A 23 -3.95 6.22 11.38
C ALA A 23 -3.65 7.37 10.40
N HIS A 24 -2.38 7.76 10.25
CA HIS A 24 -1.97 8.76 9.26
C HIS A 24 -2.18 8.26 7.83
N PHE A 25 -1.90 6.98 7.56
CA PHE A 25 -2.16 6.37 6.26
C PHE A 25 -3.67 6.35 5.93
N SER A 26 -4.52 5.90 6.85
CA SER A 26 -5.97 5.87 6.66
C SER A 26 -6.57 7.27 6.54
N LEU A 27 -6.02 8.25 7.27
CA LEU A 27 -6.37 9.67 7.14
C LEU A 27 -6.04 10.19 5.73
N GLY A 28 -4.87 9.84 5.20
CA GLY A 28 -4.49 10.17 3.82
C GLY A 28 -5.46 9.60 2.78
N GLY A 29 -5.89 8.34 2.97
CA GLY A 29 -6.90 7.71 2.12
C GLY A 29 -8.26 8.40 2.19
N ALA A 30 -8.70 8.77 3.39
CA ALA A 30 -9.94 9.49 3.59
C ALA A 30 -9.91 10.88 2.92
N TYR A 31 -8.80 11.61 3.06
CA TYR A 31 -8.61 12.89 2.37
C TYR A 31 -8.57 12.76 0.85
N ALA A 32 -7.85 11.77 0.32
CA ALA A 32 -7.77 11.55 -1.13
C ALA A 32 -9.16 11.25 -1.72
N GLN A 33 -9.96 10.43 -1.04
CA GLN A 33 -11.34 10.15 -1.46
C GLN A 33 -12.25 11.38 -1.37
N ALA A 34 -11.93 12.37 -0.52
CA ALA A 34 -12.62 13.65 -0.45
C ALA A 34 -12.15 14.66 -1.52
N GLY A 35 -11.16 14.31 -2.35
CA GLY A 35 -10.49 15.25 -3.27
C GLY A 35 -9.58 16.26 -2.57
N ARG A 36 -9.32 16.09 -1.27
CA ARG A 36 -8.46 16.97 -0.45
C ARG A 36 -7.00 16.53 -0.60
N HIS A 37 -6.46 16.66 -1.80
CA HIS A 37 -5.17 16.06 -2.18
C HIS A 37 -3.97 16.66 -1.42
N ASP A 38 -3.97 17.95 -1.09
CA ASP A 38 -2.91 18.53 -0.24
C ASP A 38 -2.91 17.93 1.17
N ASP A 39 -4.11 17.74 1.76
CA ASP A 39 -4.26 17.10 3.06
C ASP A 39 -3.83 15.63 3.03
N ALA A 40 -4.22 14.93 1.96
CA ALA A 40 -3.83 13.54 1.73
C ALA A 40 -2.32 13.38 1.65
N ALA A 41 -1.65 14.22 0.84
CA ALA A 41 -0.20 14.21 0.71
C ALA A 41 0.48 14.40 2.07
N ARG A 42 0.02 15.36 2.89
CA ARG A 42 0.59 15.59 4.24
C ARG A 42 0.42 14.38 5.16
N ALA A 43 -0.75 13.76 5.17
CA ALA A 43 -1.03 12.61 6.01
C ALA A 43 -0.21 11.37 5.58
N TYR A 44 -0.12 11.09 4.27
CA TYR A 44 0.74 10.01 3.78
C TYR A 44 2.23 10.29 4.00
N LEU A 45 2.69 11.53 3.84
CA LEU A 45 4.06 11.91 4.14
C LEU A 45 4.38 11.69 5.62
N ARG A 46 3.43 11.97 6.52
CA ARG A 46 3.58 11.67 7.94
C ARG A 46 3.66 10.15 8.21
N CYS A 47 2.88 9.35 7.48
CA CYS A 47 3.01 7.90 7.54
C CYS A 47 4.42 7.42 7.15
N VAL A 48 5.02 7.92 6.07
CA VAL A 48 6.37 7.48 5.65
C VAL A 48 7.47 8.00 6.57
N GLU A 49 7.27 9.12 7.28
CA GLU A 49 8.20 9.55 8.33
C GLU A 49 8.23 8.58 9.50
N LEU A 50 7.06 8.06 9.91
CA LEU A 50 6.91 7.12 11.02
C LEU A 50 7.31 5.70 10.61
N ASN A 51 6.99 5.31 9.39
CA ASN A 51 7.29 4.00 8.81
C ASN A 51 7.94 4.16 7.43
N PRO A 52 9.27 4.39 7.38
CA PRO A 52 10.00 4.61 6.13
C PRO A 52 9.98 3.43 5.16
N GLY A 53 9.57 2.24 5.60
CA GLY A 53 9.44 1.05 4.77
C GLY A 53 8.07 0.92 4.08
N PHE A 54 7.12 1.84 4.31
CA PHE A 54 5.78 1.71 3.74
C PHE A 54 5.74 2.23 2.29
N SER A 55 6.26 1.43 1.36
CA SER A 55 6.38 1.76 -0.07
C SER A 55 5.08 2.29 -0.71
N LYS A 56 3.92 1.76 -0.30
CA LYS A 56 2.61 2.21 -0.80
C LYS A 56 2.27 3.63 -0.39
N ALA A 57 2.67 4.06 0.82
CA ALA A 57 2.41 5.42 1.30
C ALA A 57 3.21 6.46 0.49
N TYR A 58 4.44 6.15 0.05
CA TYR A 58 5.17 7.00 -0.90
C TYR A 58 4.43 7.15 -2.22
N GLN A 59 3.94 6.05 -2.80
CA GLN A 59 3.15 6.06 -4.04
C GLN A 59 1.93 6.99 -3.91
N LEU A 60 1.15 6.83 -2.83
CA LEU A 60 -0.09 7.58 -2.63
C LEU A 60 0.15 9.05 -2.26
N ALA A 61 1.20 9.35 -1.49
CA ALA A 61 1.65 10.71 -1.23
C ALA A 61 1.99 11.43 -2.55
N ALA A 62 2.81 10.80 -3.39
CA ALA A 62 3.21 11.36 -4.67
C ALA A 62 2.04 11.53 -5.62
N ALA A 63 1.14 10.54 -5.74
CA ALA A 63 -0.07 10.68 -6.54
C ALA A 63 -0.89 11.90 -6.10
N SER A 64 -1.04 12.10 -4.79
CA SER A 64 -1.76 13.27 -4.25
C SER A 64 -1.04 14.60 -4.55
N LEU A 65 0.29 14.63 -4.54
CA LEU A 65 1.08 15.81 -4.93
C LEU A 65 0.97 16.12 -6.44
N ILE A 66 0.83 15.09 -7.28
CA ILE A 66 0.60 15.26 -8.71
C ILE A 66 -0.75 15.93 -8.96
N GLU A 67 -1.80 15.51 -8.24
CA GLU A 67 -3.14 16.11 -8.34
C GLU A 67 -3.15 17.59 -7.95
N THR A 68 -2.25 18.03 -7.06
CA THR A 68 -2.12 19.44 -6.67
C THR A 68 -1.09 20.22 -7.50
N GLY A 69 -0.44 19.56 -8.47
CA GLY A 69 0.54 20.16 -9.38
C GLY A 69 1.94 20.36 -8.77
N ASP A 70 2.20 19.87 -7.56
CA ASP A 70 3.52 19.94 -6.90
C ASP A 70 4.44 18.83 -7.41
N LEU A 71 4.79 18.93 -8.70
CA LEU A 71 5.52 17.88 -9.42
C LEU A 71 6.95 17.68 -8.90
N ASP A 72 7.57 18.71 -8.32
CA ASP A 72 8.93 18.60 -7.78
C ASP A 72 8.94 17.80 -6.47
N ARG A 73 8.01 18.06 -5.55
CA ARG A 73 7.88 17.24 -4.35
C ARG A 73 7.36 15.84 -4.68
N ALA A 74 6.50 15.70 -5.68
CA ALA A 74 6.08 14.38 -6.16
C ALA A 74 7.29 13.58 -6.66
N ALA A 75 8.17 14.20 -7.46
CA ALA A 75 9.37 13.55 -7.98
C ALA A 75 10.30 13.07 -6.86
N ASP A 76 10.61 13.92 -5.87
CA ASP A 76 11.45 13.53 -4.71
C ASP A 76 10.81 12.35 -3.95
N THR A 77 9.52 12.45 -3.68
CA THR A 77 8.76 11.41 -2.95
C THR A 77 8.77 10.08 -3.71
N LEU A 78 8.58 10.11 -5.04
CA LEU A 78 8.63 8.92 -5.89
C LEU A 78 10.03 8.33 -5.96
N THR A 79 11.08 9.15 -6.11
CA THR A 79 12.46 8.67 -6.16
C THR A 79 12.84 7.96 -4.86
N ARG A 80 12.54 8.57 -3.71
CA ARG A 80 12.78 7.95 -2.40
C ARG A 80 11.98 6.67 -2.22
N GLY A 81 10.67 6.71 -2.53
CA GLY A 81 9.81 5.54 -2.46
C GLY A 81 10.25 4.41 -3.38
N TYR A 82 10.71 4.73 -4.60
CA TYR A 82 11.21 3.75 -5.56
C TYR A 82 12.44 3.00 -5.03
N THR A 83 13.37 3.71 -4.40
CA THR A 83 14.55 3.11 -3.74
C THR A 83 14.13 2.23 -2.55
N VAL A 84 13.25 2.72 -1.67
CA VAL A 84 12.73 1.92 -0.55
C VAL A 84 12.05 0.64 -1.06
N ALA A 85 11.21 0.75 -2.09
CA ALA A 85 10.52 -0.38 -2.66
C ALA A 85 11.49 -1.37 -3.32
N ALA A 86 12.57 -0.89 -3.94
CA ALA A 86 13.64 -1.72 -4.50
C ALA A 86 14.37 -2.52 -3.41
N GLU A 87 14.75 -1.88 -2.31
CA GLU A 87 15.43 -2.52 -1.18
C GLU A 87 14.56 -3.59 -0.52
N ARG A 88 13.25 -3.31 -0.39
CA ARG A 88 12.28 -4.23 0.20
C ARG A 88 11.86 -5.36 -0.73
N GLY A 89 12.10 -5.23 -2.03
CA GLY A 89 11.53 -6.13 -3.04
C GLY A 89 10.03 -5.93 -3.23
N ASP A 90 9.50 -4.74 -2.93
CA ASP A 90 8.10 -4.38 -3.19
C ASP A 90 7.96 -3.99 -4.68
N GLN A 91 7.95 -4.98 -5.57
CA GLN A 91 7.96 -4.75 -7.02
C GLN A 91 6.74 -3.95 -7.50
N MET A 92 5.55 -4.24 -6.98
CA MET A 92 4.34 -3.56 -7.44
C MET A 92 4.34 -2.04 -7.18
N PRO A 93 4.49 -1.54 -5.94
CA PRO A 93 4.57 -0.09 -5.72
C PRO A 93 5.81 0.50 -6.39
N ARG A 94 6.92 -0.24 -6.53
CA ARG A 94 8.08 0.20 -7.31
C ARG A 94 7.73 0.48 -8.78
N HIS A 95 7.02 -0.42 -9.45
CA HIS A 95 6.58 -0.24 -10.83
C HIS A 95 5.60 0.94 -10.95
N ALA A 96 4.60 1.01 -10.06
CA ALA A 96 3.65 2.11 -10.05
C ALA A 96 4.34 3.48 -9.87
N MET A 97 5.36 3.56 -9.00
CA MET A 97 6.14 4.79 -8.84
C MET A 97 7.00 5.12 -10.06
N ALA A 98 7.57 4.13 -10.74
CA ALA A 98 8.27 4.36 -12.01
C ALA A 98 7.33 4.90 -13.10
N ASP A 99 6.11 4.40 -13.18
CA ASP A 99 5.12 4.88 -14.15
C ASP A 99 4.71 6.32 -13.85
N LEU A 100 4.49 6.66 -12.57
CA LEU A 100 4.23 8.04 -12.16
C LEU A 100 5.41 8.97 -12.48
N LEU A 101 6.66 8.55 -12.25
CA LEU A 101 7.85 9.33 -12.61
C LEU A 101 7.89 9.62 -14.11
N ARG A 102 7.66 8.59 -14.95
CA ARG A 102 7.59 8.75 -16.41
C ARG A 102 6.44 9.68 -16.81
N GLN A 103 5.28 9.56 -16.19
CA GLN A 103 4.11 10.39 -16.45
C GLN A 103 4.40 11.88 -16.23
N ILE A 104 5.14 12.22 -15.16
CA ILE A 104 5.51 13.62 -14.86
C ILE A 104 6.81 14.07 -15.55
N GLY A 105 7.33 13.26 -16.48
CA GLY A 105 8.54 13.57 -17.25
C GLY A 105 9.83 13.58 -16.42
N ARG A 106 9.87 12.83 -15.31
CA ARG A 106 11.04 12.70 -14.45
C ARG A 106 11.73 11.35 -14.66
N PRO A 107 13.06 11.28 -14.56
CA PRO A 107 13.79 10.02 -14.77
C PRO A 107 13.48 9.02 -13.66
N VAL A 108 13.41 7.74 -14.02
CA VAL A 108 13.35 6.65 -13.05
C VAL A 108 14.77 6.40 -12.52
N PRO A 109 14.98 6.36 -11.19
CA PRO A 109 16.30 6.10 -10.62
C PRO A 109 16.87 4.76 -11.07
N GLU A 110 18.15 4.75 -11.44
CA GLU A 110 18.93 3.54 -11.63
C GLU A 110 19.33 3.00 -10.25
N VAL A 111 18.46 2.19 -9.65
CA VAL A 111 18.82 1.39 -8.47
C VAL A 111 18.93 -0.06 -8.90
N GLU A 112 20.08 -0.66 -8.59
CA GLU A 112 20.24 -2.12 -8.61
C GLU A 112 19.06 -2.70 -7.85
N SER A 113 18.14 -3.37 -8.57
CA SER A 113 17.22 -4.24 -7.87
C SER A 113 18.07 -5.28 -7.17
N ALA A 114 17.68 -5.72 -5.98
CA ALA A 114 18.10 -7.04 -5.55
C ALA A 114 17.65 -7.98 -6.68
N ALA A 115 18.57 -8.29 -7.59
CA ALA A 115 18.29 -8.97 -8.84
C ALA A 115 17.54 -10.24 -8.48
N ASP A 116 16.33 -10.38 -8.99
CA ASP A 116 15.59 -11.63 -8.85
C ASP A 116 16.48 -12.72 -9.45
N PRO A 117 16.97 -13.69 -8.66
CA PRO A 117 17.55 -14.87 -9.27
C PRO A 117 16.46 -15.42 -10.17
N ALA A 118 16.77 -15.58 -11.47
CA ALA A 118 15.82 -16.09 -12.44
C ALA A 118 15.15 -17.33 -11.84
N ALA A 119 13.83 -17.26 -11.67
CA ALA A 119 13.06 -18.31 -11.03
C ALA A 119 13.35 -19.64 -11.74
N PRO A 120 13.66 -20.73 -11.02
CA PRO A 120 13.73 -22.04 -11.63
C PRO A 120 12.43 -22.32 -12.37
N GLU A 121 12.53 -22.90 -13.57
CA GLU A 121 11.38 -23.18 -14.43
C GLU A 121 10.31 -23.99 -13.66
N GLY A 122 9.07 -23.51 -13.67
CA GLY A 122 7.96 -24.10 -12.90
C GLY A 122 7.78 -23.58 -11.47
N SER A 123 8.61 -22.64 -11.00
CA SER A 123 8.42 -22.00 -9.69
C SER A 123 7.22 -21.05 -9.69
N PHE A 124 6.46 -21.03 -8.59
CA PHE A 124 5.43 -20.03 -8.36
C PHE A 124 6.08 -18.66 -8.07
N VAL A 125 5.67 -17.62 -8.80
CA VAL A 125 6.21 -16.25 -8.62
C VAL A 125 5.14 -15.37 -7.99
N CYS A 126 5.47 -14.70 -6.89
CA CYS A 126 4.55 -13.79 -6.23
C CYS A 126 4.41 -12.49 -7.02
N GLN A 127 3.19 -12.10 -7.35
CA GLN A 127 2.91 -10.88 -8.12
C GLN A 127 3.30 -9.58 -7.38
N ARG A 128 3.21 -9.56 -6.04
CA ARG A 128 3.57 -8.37 -5.25
C ARG A 128 5.07 -8.11 -5.25
N THR A 129 5.87 -9.18 -5.11
CA THR A 129 7.32 -9.08 -4.89
C THR A 129 8.18 -9.40 -6.12
N GLY A 130 7.62 -10.07 -7.12
CA GLY A 130 8.35 -10.55 -8.30
C GLY A 130 9.21 -11.80 -8.06
N ARG A 131 9.26 -12.29 -6.82
CA ARG A 131 10.18 -13.35 -6.41
C ARG A 131 9.53 -14.74 -6.45
N PRO A 132 10.32 -15.80 -6.73
CA PRO A 132 9.89 -17.16 -6.49
C PRO A 132 9.48 -17.34 -5.02
N GLY A 133 8.36 -18.02 -4.79
CA GLY A 133 7.83 -18.25 -3.46
C GLY A 133 7.00 -19.52 -3.36
N THR A 134 6.54 -19.81 -2.15
CA THR A 134 5.75 -21.01 -1.90
C THR A 134 4.29 -20.75 -2.24
N LYS A 135 3.66 -21.61 -3.04
CA LYS A 135 2.21 -21.52 -3.31
C LYS A 135 1.42 -21.80 -2.03
N LEU A 136 0.36 -21.03 -1.78
CA LEU A 136 -0.56 -21.28 -0.67
C LEU A 136 -1.21 -22.67 -0.81
N PRO A 137 -1.52 -23.37 0.29
CA PRO A 137 -2.15 -24.70 0.22
C PRO A 137 -3.61 -24.67 -0.21
N ARG A 138 -4.30 -23.53 0.01
CA ARG A 138 -5.69 -23.26 -0.36
C ARG A 138 -5.98 -21.76 -0.26
N PRO A 139 -7.11 -21.27 -0.83
CA PRO A 139 -7.59 -19.92 -0.59
C PRO A 139 -7.66 -19.57 0.91
N PRO A 140 -7.04 -18.45 1.35
CA PRO A 140 -7.03 -18.07 2.76
C PRO A 140 -8.35 -17.44 3.22
N LEU A 141 -9.13 -16.89 2.28
CA LEU A 141 -10.41 -16.23 2.51
C LEU A 141 -11.47 -16.81 1.57
N PRO A 142 -12.77 -16.72 1.90
CA PRO A 142 -13.83 -17.08 0.97
C PRO A 142 -13.99 -16.01 -0.13
N GLY A 143 -14.48 -16.45 -1.29
CA GLY A 143 -14.86 -15.59 -2.41
C GLY A 143 -13.68 -15.14 -3.30
N PRO A 144 -13.95 -14.22 -4.25
CA PRO A 144 -13.00 -13.87 -5.32
C PRO A 144 -11.66 -13.33 -4.82
N VAL A 145 -11.66 -12.60 -3.70
CA VAL A 145 -10.44 -12.06 -3.10
C VAL A 145 -9.53 -13.20 -2.62
N GLY A 146 -10.08 -14.23 -1.99
CA GLY A 146 -9.30 -15.36 -1.52
C GLY A 146 -8.75 -16.23 -2.64
N GLU A 147 -9.53 -16.41 -3.71
CA GLU A 147 -9.11 -17.09 -4.94
C GLU A 147 -7.95 -16.33 -5.60
N TRP A 148 -8.09 -15.01 -5.75
CA TRP A 148 -7.03 -14.17 -6.30
C TRP A 148 -5.74 -14.26 -5.49
N ILE A 149 -5.83 -14.19 -4.15
CA ILE A 149 -4.66 -14.30 -3.26
C ILE A 149 -3.97 -15.66 -3.46
N TYR A 150 -4.74 -16.75 -3.55
CA TYR A 150 -4.19 -18.08 -3.78
C TYR A 150 -3.46 -18.23 -5.13
N GLU A 151 -3.92 -17.51 -6.15
CA GLU A 151 -3.33 -17.56 -7.49
C GLU A 151 -2.11 -16.66 -7.67
N HIS A 152 -2.02 -15.54 -6.94
CA HIS A 152 -1.04 -14.48 -7.23
C HIS A 152 -0.06 -14.19 -6.09
N ILE A 153 -0.38 -14.59 -4.85
CA ILE A 153 0.40 -14.23 -3.65
C ILE A 153 1.04 -15.48 -3.04
N SER A 154 2.32 -15.38 -2.70
CA SER A 154 3.04 -16.48 -2.04
C SER A 154 2.72 -16.58 -0.55
N ALA A 155 2.98 -17.74 0.04
CA ALA A 155 2.77 -17.98 1.46
C ALA A 155 3.66 -17.10 2.35
N GLU A 156 4.82 -16.66 1.88
CA GLU A 156 5.69 -15.67 2.53
C GLU A 156 5.00 -14.32 2.61
N THR A 157 4.58 -13.78 1.46
CA THR A 157 3.88 -12.49 1.35
C THR A 157 2.57 -12.48 2.12
N TRP A 158 1.83 -13.60 2.11
CA TRP A 158 0.62 -13.74 2.92
C TRP A 158 0.93 -13.68 4.42
N ARG A 159 2.00 -14.34 4.90
CA ARG A 159 2.41 -14.25 6.31
C ARG A 159 2.83 -12.83 6.71
N GLU A 160 3.51 -12.11 5.83
CA GLU A 160 3.81 -10.68 6.05
C GLU A 160 2.53 -9.88 6.22
N TRP A 161 1.53 -10.11 5.37
CA TRP A 161 0.23 -9.48 5.52
C TRP A 161 -0.42 -9.83 6.86
N ILE A 162 -0.42 -11.08 7.33
CA ILE A 162 -0.99 -11.43 8.64
C ILE A 162 -0.34 -10.63 9.78
N GLY A 163 0.98 -10.44 9.73
CA GLY A 163 1.70 -9.60 10.67
C GLY A 163 1.27 -8.14 10.60
N GLN A 164 1.18 -7.58 9.39
CA GLN A 164 0.72 -6.21 9.16
C GLN A 164 -0.74 -6.02 9.58
N GLY A 165 -1.63 -6.95 9.23
CA GLY A 165 -3.04 -6.93 9.58
C GLY A 165 -3.26 -6.92 11.09
N THR A 166 -2.43 -7.62 11.86
CA THR A 166 -2.47 -7.55 13.33
C THR A 166 -2.19 -6.12 13.83
N LYS A 167 -1.23 -5.41 13.21
CA LYS A 167 -0.97 -4.00 13.54
C LYS A 167 -2.16 -3.12 13.17
N VAL A 168 -2.73 -3.30 11.97
CA VAL A 168 -3.92 -2.57 11.51
C VAL A 168 -5.05 -2.68 12.53
N ILE A 169 -5.34 -3.90 13.00
CA ILE A 169 -6.39 -4.15 14.01
C ILE A 169 -6.09 -3.38 15.31
N ASN A 170 -4.85 -3.48 15.81
CA ASN A 170 -4.48 -2.87 17.10
C ASN A 170 -4.43 -1.34 17.04
N GLU A 171 -3.79 -0.81 16.01
CA GLU A 171 -3.55 0.63 15.83
C GLU A 171 -4.84 1.37 15.46
N LEU A 172 -5.71 0.74 14.67
CA LEU A 172 -7.01 1.31 14.33
C LEU A 172 -8.13 0.92 15.30
N ARG A 173 -7.83 0.06 16.29
CA ARG A 173 -8.77 -0.47 17.28
C ARG A 173 -10.00 -1.12 16.64
N LEU A 174 -9.78 -1.91 15.60
CA LEU A 174 -10.84 -2.54 14.82
C LEU A 174 -11.50 -3.69 15.59
N ASP A 175 -12.82 -3.72 15.57
CA ASP A 175 -13.61 -4.88 15.97
C ASP A 175 -14.14 -5.58 14.71
N LEU A 176 -13.48 -6.68 14.31
CA LEU A 176 -13.82 -7.41 13.08
C LEU A 176 -15.22 -8.06 13.08
N SER A 177 -15.96 -8.03 14.20
CA SER A 177 -17.38 -8.40 14.21
C SER A 177 -18.27 -7.30 13.60
N ARG A 178 -17.78 -6.07 13.53
CA ARG A 178 -18.46 -4.92 12.93
C ARG A 178 -18.18 -4.85 11.43
N PRO A 179 -19.20 -4.76 10.57
CA PRO A 179 -19.02 -4.75 9.12
C PRO A 179 -18.10 -3.62 8.62
N GLU A 180 -18.17 -2.43 9.22
CA GLU A 180 -17.34 -1.28 8.86
C GLU A 180 -15.85 -1.51 9.15
N ASP A 181 -15.53 -2.12 10.28
CA ASP A 181 -14.16 -2.38 10.71
C ASP A 181 -13.56 -3.55 9.91
N ALA A 182 -14.38 -4.57 9.60
CA ALA A 182 -14.02 -5.63 8.66
C ALA A 182 -13.72 -5.07 7.26
N ALA A 183 -14.55 -4.14 6.76
CA ALA A 183 -14.32 -3.50 5.47
C ALA A 183 -13.03 -2.65 5.47
N ALA A 184 -12.72 -1.95 6.57
CA ALA A 184 -11.47 -1.21 6.71
C ALA A 184 -10.25 -2.15 6.71
N TYR A 185 -10.31 -3.26 7.45
CA TYR A 185 -9.26 -4.28 7.43
C TYR A 185 -9.04 -4.87 6.02
N ASP A 186 -10.13 -5.20 5.32
CA ASP A 186 -10.09 -5.71 3.95
C ASP A 186 -9.49 -4.69 2.97
N GLN A 187 -9.80 -3.40 3.14
CA GLN A 187 -9.19 -2.34 2.35
C GLN A 187 -7.66 -2.32 2.53
N HIS A 188 -7.18 -2.33 3.79
CA HIS A 188 -5.74 -2.37 4.06
C HIS A 188 -5.07 -3.62 3.49
N MET A 189 -5.75 -4.77 3.52
CA MET A 189 -5.25 -6.00 2.90
C MET A 189 -5.04 -5.82 1.41
N ARG A 190 -6.06 -5.31 0.72
CA ARG A 190 -6.04 -5.09 -0.72
C ARG A 190 -4.95 -4.10 -1.10
N GLU A 191 -4.80 -3.02 -0.35
CA GLU A 191 -3.76 -2.01 -0.59
C GLU A 191 -2.35 -2.57 -0.35
N PHE A 192 -2.16 -3.40 0.68
CA PHE A 192 -0.89 -4.05 0.96
C PHE A 192 -0.49 -5.07 -0.11
N LEU A 193 -1.44 -5.92 -0.51
CA LEU A 193 -1.25 -6.98 -1.51
C LEU A 193 -1.28 -6.44 -2.94
N GLY A 194 -1.79 -5.22 -3.14
CA GLY A 194 -1.88 -4.60 -4.44
C GLY A 194 -3.06 -5.10 -5.28
N ILE A 195 -4.16 -5.46 -4.62
CA ILE A 195 -5.41 -5.87 -5.26
C ILE A 195 -6.19 -4.61 -5.61
N ASP A 196 -6.30 -4.30 -6.90
CA ASP A 196 -7.19 -3.25 -7.39
C ASP A 196 -8.57 -3.82 -7.76
N GLU A 197 -9.58 -2.94 -7.97
CA GLU A 197 -10.93 -3.40 -8.36
C GLU A 197 -10.97 -4.07 -9.74
N GLY A 198 -9.97 -3.83 -10.59
CA GLY A 198 -9.85 -4.47 -11.91
C GLY A 198 -9.37 -5.92 -11.81
N ALA A 199 -8.47 -6.19 -10.86
CA ALA A 199 -7.87 -7.49 -10.60
C ALA A 199 -8.88 -8.55 -10.14
N LEU A 200 -10.02 -8.13 -9.58
CA LEU A 200 -11.09 -9.03 -9.12
C LEU A 200 -12.19 -9.27 -10.16
N ARG A 201 -12.10 -8.66 -11.36
CA ARG A 201 -13.08 -8.77 -12.45
C ARG A 201 -12.60 -9.58 -13.65
N ALA A 202 -11.35 -10.03 -13.64
CA ALA A 202 -10.74 -10.90 -14.65
C ALA A 202 -10.97 -12.38 -14.32
#